data_AF-B3LQ40-F1
#
_entry.id   AF-B3LQ40-F1
#
_cell.length_a   1.000
_cell.length_b   1.000
_cell.length_c   1.000
_cell.angle_alpha   90.00
_cell.angle_beta   90.00
_cell.angle_gamma   90.00
#
_symmetry.space_group_name_H-M   'P 1'
#
loop_
_entity.id
_entity.type
_entity.pdbx_description
1 polymer ?
#
loop_
_entity_poly.entity_id
_entity_poly.type
_entity_poly.pdbx_seq_one_letter_code
_entity_poly.pdbx_strand_id
1 'polypeptide(L)'
;MWRRIFAHELKYDQPNASSKNLILSVLNTTATKREAKDYLSKYTNDSGQHNHCLFFIRDLHKVAPAILSQFSSVIKRLGMLGLRPMFVIPPSPTHVNIQAELLDSIVTEADLKPLHLKEGLTKSRTGLYHSVFSQESRFFDIGNSNFIPIVKPYVYNEETASEFMTKDVVKFMDCLCQGNIPHIDKFFILNNAGGIPSGERNDNAHVFINLSQELEHLSSSLSHNISTLTKREPRSQNLLHRMEVYVKKDEISSLECEYHDHLENLLLMDKVLSNLAATATGLITTVKAAALSSDRKNPLVYNLLTDRSLISSSLPRFKKKDGEIDSPANMFDDHAWYELPSQQVNAAPSNSDAVLVTTVLKKGVHIKTYDYKTLTQFNSIGLPKKFHVPEKGAKPSSNSPKLDINKFKSIIDQSFKRSLDLHDYIKRINGKIATIIVIGDYEGIAILTYEGSEENSFVYLDKFAVLPHLKGSLGISDIIFNLMFKKFPNEILWRSRKDNVVNKWYFQRSVAVLDLSIDLDPEHCDEKQSQFKLFYYGNPQYAKRALRDKKRLREFMRSVRDIKPSWENEKNIS
;
A
#
# COMPACT_ATOMS: atom_id res chain seq x y z
N MET A 1 -50.60 39.00 -1.23
CA MET A 1 -50.54 37.58 -1.64
C MET A 1 -49.28 37.22 -2.44
N TRP A 2 -48.66 38.16 -3.16
CA TRP A 2 -47.52 37.89 -4.07
C TRP A 2 -46.15 37.62 -3.43
N ARG A 3 -45.94 37.89 -2.13
CA ARG A 3 -44.65 37.65 -1.46
C ARG A 3 -44.36 36.17 -1.10
N ARG A 4 -45.37 35.29 -1.09
CA ARG A 4 -45.15 33.86 -0.76
C ARG A 4 -44.69 33.01 -1.95
N ILE A 5 -44.90 33.46 -3.19
CA ILE A 5 -44.53 32.68 -4.38
C ILE A 5 -43.02 32.78 -4.67
N PHE A 6 -42.37 33.90 -4.32
CA PHE A 6 -40.92 34.06 -4.52
C PHE A 6 -40.05 33.42 -3.42
N ALA A 7 -40.63 32.94 -2.31
CA ALA A 7 -39.86 32.24 -1.28
C ALA A 7 -39.66 30.74 -1.59
N HIS A 8 -40.49 30.18 -2.47
CA HIS A 8 -40.13 28.94 -3.13
C HIS A 8 -39.24 29.29 -4.32
N GLU A 9 -37.96 29.52 -4.02
CA GLU A 9 -36.92 29.25 -5.01
C GLU A 9 -37.21 27.86 -5.56
N LEU A 10 -37.71 27.84 -6.80
CA LEU A 10 -37.64 26.71 -7.69
C LEU A 10 -36.17 26.31 -7.72
N LYS A 11 -35.77 25.43 -6.78
CA LYS A 11 -34.53 24.69 -6.88
C LYS A 11 -34.69 23.88 -8.14
N TYR A 12 -34.17 24.45 -9.22
CA TYR A 12 -34.00 23.80 -10.48
C TYR A 12 -33.08 22.62 -10.19
N ASP A 13 -33.66 21.46 -9.90
CA ASP A 13 -32.95 20.20 -9.71
C ASP A 13 -32.28 19.91 -11.05
N GLN A 14 -31.04 20.39 -11.20
CA GLN A 14 -30.22 19.97 -12.33
C GLN A 14 -30.10 18.45 -12.18
N PRO A 15 -30.53 17.63 -13.16
CA PRO A 15 -30.45 16.17 -13.06
C PRO A 15 -29.00 15.70 -12.81
N ASN A 16 -28.03 16.54 -13.19
CA ASN A 16 -26.60 16.29 -13.00
C ASN A 16 -26.00 16.94 -11.74
N ALA A 17 -26.80 17.54 -10.84
CA ALA A 17 -26.30 18.19 -9.63
C ALA A 17 -25.60 17.20 -8.70
N SER A 18 -26.18 16.01 -8.49
CA SER A 18 -25.57 14.95 -7.69
C SER A 18 -24.22 14.52 -8.26
N SER A 19 -24.18 14.22 -9.57
CA SER A 19 -22.94 13.83 -10.26
C SER A 19 -21.90 14.94 -10.28
N LYS A 20 -22.31 16.21 -10.49
CA LYS A 20 -21.40 17.37 -10.41
C LYS A 20 -20.84 17.55 -9.00
N ASN A 21 -21.69 17.45 -7.98
CA ASN A 21 -21.27 17.57 -6.59
C ASN A 21 -20.32 16.43 -6.20
N LEU A 22 -20.58 15.22 -6.67
CA LEU A 22 -19.69 14.08 -6.51
C LEU A 22 -18.32 14.36 -7.14
N ILE A 23 -18.30 14.75 -8.42
CA ILE A 23 -17.06 15.05 -9.16
C ILE A 23 -16.28 16.18 -8.47
N LEU A 24 -16.95 17.26 -8.07
CA LEU A 24 -16.31 18.38 -7.34
C LEU A 24 -15.76 17.93 -5.99
N SER A 25 -16.51 17.10 -5.27
CA SER A 25 -16.09 16.58 -3.97
C SER A 25 -14.85 15.68 -4.12
N VAL A 26 -14.84 14.80 -5.13
CA VAL A 26 -13.69 13.95 -5.48
C VAL A 26 -12.48 14.81 -5.87
N LEU A 27 -12.67 15.84 -6.69
CA LEU A 27 -11.59 16.74 -7.11
C LEU A 27 -11.00 17.54 -5.94
N ASN A 28 -11.80 17.90 -4.95
CA ASN A 28 -11.33 18.64 -3.77
C ASN A 28 -10.57 17.75 -2.77
N THR A 29 -10.91 16.46 -2.74
CA THR A 29 -10.32 15.50 -1.80
C THR A 29 -9.08 14.81 -2.37
N THR A 30 -9.06 14.50 -3.67
CA THR A 30 -7.91 13.89 -4.35
C THR A 30 -6.74 14.87 -4.48
N ALA A 31 -5.50 14.37 -4.44
CA ALA A 31 -4.31 15.21 -4.51
C ALA A 31 -4.01 15.63 -5.95
N THR A 32 -4.43 14.84 -6.93
CA THR A 32 -4.14 15.09 -8.35
C THR A 32 -5.35 14.86 -9.25
N LYS A 33 -5.43 15.63 -10.36
CA LYS A 33 -6.44 15.42 -11.43
C LYS A 33 -6.43 14.00 -11.99
N ARG A 34 -5.28 13.33 -11.91
CA ARG A 34 -5.10 11.96 -12.37
C ARG A 34 -5.79 10.97 -11.44
N GLU A 35 -5.59 11.07 -10.13
CA GLU A 35 -6.30 10.23 -9.14
C GLU A 35 -7.81 10.41 -9.26
N ALA A 36 -8.29 11.65 -9.43
CA ALA A 36 -9.69 11.90 -9.72
C ALA A 36 -10.16 11.18 -11.00
N LYS A 37 -9.37 11.23 -12.08
CA LYS A 37 -9.69 10.54 -13.34
C LYS A 37 -9.69 9.01 -13.16
N ASP A 38 -8.71 8.46 -12.46
CA ASP A 38 -8.58 7.03 -12.22
C ASP A 38 -9.77 6.54 -11.37
N TYR A 39 -10.12 7.27 -10.31
CA TYR A 39 -11.33 7.03 -9.53
C TYR A 39 -12.60 7.09 -10.39
N LEU A 40 -12.80 8.15 -11.18
CA LEU A 40 -13.99 8.30 -12.01
C LEU A 40 -14.10 7.14 -13.00
N SER A 41 -12.98 6.75 -13.62
CA SER A 41 -12.96 5.62 -14.54
C SER A 41 -13.31 4.29 -13.89
N LYS A 42 -13.08 4.14 -12.58
CA LYS A 42 -13.32 2.91 -11.84
C LYS A 42 -14.72 2.83 -11.25
N TYR A 43 -15.21 3.93 -10.67
CA TYR A 43 -16.45 3.95 -9.87
C TYR A 43 -17.63 4.67 -10.52
N THR A 44 -17.40 5.46 -11.57
CA THR A 44 -18.48 6.19 -12.25
C THR A 44 -18.76 5.71 -13.67
N ASN A 45 -17.90 4.87 -14.25
CA ASN A 45 -18.16 4.33 -15.58
C ASN A 45 -19.33 3.34 -15.52
N ASP A 46 -20.30 3.51 -16.42
CA ASP A 46 -21.45 2.62 -16.65
C ASP A 46 -21.03 1.28 -17.27
N SER A 47 -19.93 0.67 -16.83
CA SER A 47 -19.48 -0.65 -17.31
C SER A 47 -20.45 -1.78 -16.94
N GLY A 48 -21.58 -1.47 -16.29
CA GLY A 48 -22.55 -2.43 -15.75
C GLY A 48 -22.04 -3.17 -14.52
N GLN A 49 -20.74 -3.08 -14.19
CA GLN A 49 -20.13 -3.74 -13.05
C GLN A 49 -20.17 -2.84 -11.81
N HIS A 50 -20.88 -3.29 -10.78
CA HIS A 50 -20.93 -2.60 -9.50
C HIS A 50 -19.71 -2.94 -8.63
N ASN A 51 -19.09 -1.92 -8.05
CA ASN A 51 -17.96 -2.10 -7.13
C ASN A 51 -18.47 -2.26 -5.71
N HIS A 52 -18.16 -3.41 -5.12
CA HIS A 52 -18.52 -3.72 -3.73
C HIS A 52 -17.31 -3.60 -2.81
N CYS A 53 -17.59 -3.38 -1.54
CA CYS A 53 -16.62 -3.52 -0.46
C CYS A 53 -17.15 -4.47 0.59
N LEU A 54 -16.29 -5.37 1.04
CA LEU A 54 -16.59 -6.34 2.07
C LEU A 54 -16.07 -5.81 3.41
N PHE A 55 -16.94 -5.73 4.40
CA PHE A 55 -16.63 -5.33 5.76
C PHE A 55 -16.67 -6.55 6.68
N PHE A 56 -15.64 -6.70 7.48
CA PHE A 56 -15.57 -7.64 8.58
C PHE A 56 -15.24 -6.88 9.87
N ILE A 57 -16.24 -6.67 10.72
CA ILE A 57 -16.14 -5.78 11.87
C ILE A 57 -16.20 -6.60 13.16
N ARG A 58 -15.14 -6.53 13.96
CA ARG A 58 -15.04 -7.20 15.26
C ARG A 58 -15.62 -6.33 16.37
N ASP A 59 -16.30 -6.97 17.31
CA ASP A 59 -16.75 -6.37 18.57
C ASP A 59 -17.53 -5.06 18.44
N LEU A 60 -18.41 -4.97 17.44
CA LEU A 60 -19.18 -3.74 17.19
C LEU A 60 -20.02 -3.30 18.41
N HIS A 61 -20.46 -4.26 19.22
CA HIS A 61 -21.22 -4.05 20.45
C HIS A 61 -20.43 -3.32 21.56
N LYS A 62 -19.09 -3.28 21.49
CA LYS A 62 -18.24 -2.55 22.45
C LYS A 62 -18.02 -1.09 22.04
N VAL A 63 -18.43 -0.70 20.84
CA VAL A 63 -18.17 0.64 20.28
C VAL A 63 -19.22 1.62 20.80
N ALA A 64 -18.79 2.82 21.19
CA ALA A 64 -19.69 3.85 21.69
C ALA A 64 -20.68 4.30 20.60
N PRO A 65 -21.97 4.55 20.94
CA PRO A 65 -23.00 4.93 19.95
C PRO A 65 -22.65 6.16 19.11
N ALA A 66 -21.95 7.14 19.68
CA ALA A 66 -21.52 8.33 18.94
C ALA A 66 -20.56 8.01 17.78
N ILE A 67 -19.68 7.02 17.96
CA ILE A 67 -18.77 6.55 16.91
C ILE A 67 -19.55 5.76 15.85
N LEU A 68 -20.57 5.00 16.27
CA LEU A 68 -21.43 4.26 15.34
C LEU A 68 -22.20 5.19 14.39
N SER A 69 -22.79 6.28 14.90
CA SER A 69 -23.48 7.27 14.06
C SER A 69 -22.52 8.00 13.09
N GLN A 70 -21.30 8.29 13.54
CA GLN A 70 -20.24 8.80 12.66
C GLN A 70 -19.86 7.77 11.58
N PHE A 71 -19.79 6.49 11.93
CA PHE A 71 -19.55 5.42 10.98
C PHE A 71 -20.70 5.27 9.97
N SER A 72 -21.97 5.38 10.39
CA SER A 72 -23.13 5.44 9.47
C SER A 72 -22.98 6.54 8.42
N SER A 73 -22.51 7.72 8.84
CA SER A 73 -22.22 8.83 7.92
C SER A 73 -21.11 8.48 6.91
N VAL A 74 -20.10 7.71 7.32
CA VAL A 74 -19.04 7.21 6.44
C VAL A 74 -19.57 6.15 5.48
N ILE A 75 -20.44 5.24 5.92
CA ILE A 75 -21.08 4.24 5.03
C ILE A 75 -21.92 4.94 3.96
N LYS A 76 -22.71 5.95 4.33
CA LYS A 76 -23.44 6.80 3.38
C LYS A 76 -22.49 7.45 2.37
N ARG A 77 -21.37 7.98 2.85
CA ARG A 77 -20.33 8.60 2.03
C ARG A 77 -19.71 7.60 1.03
N LEU A 78 -19.41 6.38 1.45
CA LEU A 78 -18.89 5.32 0.58
C LEU A 78 -19.90 4.95 -0.52
N GLY A 79 -21.18 4.84 -0.16
CA GLY A 79 -22.27 4.59 -1.11
C GLY A 79 -22.40 5.70 -2.15
N MET A 80 -22.34 6.98 -1.74
CA MET A 80 -22.31 8.11 -2.66
C MET A 80 -21.11 8.07 -3.62
N LEU A 81 -19.96 7.60 -3.14
CA LEU A 81 -18.74 7.43 -3.92
C LEU A 81 -18.75 6.15 -4.79
N GLY A 82 -19.90 5.48 -4.92
CA GLY A 82 -20.07 4.33 -5.83
C GLY A 82 -19.49 3.02 -5.29
N LEU A 83 -19.20 2.93 -3.99
CA LEU A 83 -18.75 1.70 -3.34
C LEU A 83 -19.89 1.11 -2.49
N ARG A 84 -20.36 -0.08 -2.85
CA ARG A 84 -21.48 -0.75 -2.17
C ARG A 84 -21.00 -1.62 -1.01
N PRO A 85 -21.42 -1.37 0.25
CA PRO A 85 -21.00 -2.19 1.37
C PRO A 85 -21.66 -3.57 1.35
N MET A 86 -20.93 -4.55 1.86
CA MET A 86 -21.40 -5.88 2.23
C MET A 86 -20.80 -6.19 3.60
N PHE A 87 -21.58 -6.69 4.55
CA PHE A 87 -21.10 -6.97 5.89
C PHE A 87 -21.07 -8.47 6.17
N VAL A 88 -20.01 -8.93 6.80
CA VAL A 88 -19.91 -10.28 7.36
C VAL A 88 -19.65 -10.16 8.86
N ILE A 89 -20.52 -10.80 9.64
CA ILE A 89 -20.43 -10.79 11.10
C ILE A 89 -19.45 -11.90 11.55
N PRO A 90 -18.47 -11.59 12.41
CA PRO A 90 -17.59 -12.60 12.99
C PRO A 90 -18.36 -13.63 13.82
N PRO A 91 -17.92 -14.90 13.87
CA PRO A 91 -18.53 -15.91 14.73
C PRO A 91 -18.45 -15.49 16.20
N SER A 92 -19.59 -15.52 16.90
CA SER A 92 -19.67 -15.22 18.33
C SER A 92 -20.77 -16.06 18.99
N PRO A 93 -20.50 -16.72 20.12
CA PRO A 93 -21.51 -17.54 20.80
C PRO A 93 -22.76 -16.76 21.22
N THR A 94 -22.62 -15.48 21.57
CA THR A 94 -23.70 -14.68 22.17
C THR A 94 -24.03 -13.38 21.42
N HIS A 95 -23.11 -12.85 20.61
CA HIS A 95 -23.25 -11.49 20.08
C HIS A 95 -23.62 -11.40 18.59
N VAL A 96 -23.83 -12.50 17.88
CA VAL A 96 -24.12 -12.46 16.42
C VAL A 96 -25.36 -11.63 16.12
N ASN A 97 -26.48 -11.87 16.82
CA ASN A 97 -27.71 -11.11 16.58
C ASN A 97 -27.58 -9.65 17.01
N ILE A 98 -26.94 -9.37 18.15
CA ILE A 98 -26.71 -7.99 18.61
C ILE A 98 -25.90 -7.21 17.58
N GLN A 99 -24.85 -7.81 17.02
CA GLN A 99 -24.06 -7.17 15.97
C GLN A 99 -24.85 -6.99 14.67
N ALA A 100 -25.74 -7.93 14.33
CA ALA A 100 -26.63 -7.79 13.18
C ALA A 100 -27.58 -6.59 13.32
N GLU A 101 -28.20 -6.40 14.49
CA GLU A 101 -29.08 -5.26 14.76
C GLU A 101 -28.33 -3.91 14.75
N LEU A 102 -27.09 -3.90 15.26
CA LEU A 102 -26.24 -2.71 15.19
C LEU A 102 -25.87 -2.35 13.75
N LEU A 103 -25.50 -3.35 12.94
CA LEU A 103 -25.23 -3.14 11.51
C LEU A 103 -26.48 -2.71 10.76
N ASP A 104 -27.64 -3.28 11.07
CA ASP A 104 -28.93 -2.85 10.53
C ASP A 104 -29.18 -1.37 10.78
N SER A 105 -29.01 -0.94 12.04
CA SER A 105 -29.16 0.45 12.45
C SER A 105 -28.20 1.38 11.68
N ILE A 106 -26.93 0.98 11.54
CA ILE A 106 -25.90 1.75 10.82
C ILE A 106 -26.25 1.88 9.33
N VAL A 107 -26.71 0.80 8.71
CA VAL A 107 -27.11 0.77 7.30
C VAL A 107 -28.36 1.61 7.07
N THR A 108 -29.34 1.50 7.96
CA THR A 108 -30.60 2.26 7.90
C THR A 108 -30.34 3.75 8.07
N GLU A 109 -29.48 4.16 9.01
CA GLU A 109 -29.06 5.57 9.20
C GLU A 109 -28.28 6.11 7.99
N ALA A 110 -27.65 5.24 7.20
CA ALA A 110 -26.98 5.58 5.95
C ALA A 110 -27.94 5.74 4.74
N ASP A 111 -29.26 5.69 4.95
CA ASP A 111 -30.31 5.66 3.92
C ASP A 111 -30.23 4.45 2.97
N LEU A 112 -29.74 3.32 3.49
CA LEU A 112 -29.63 2.04 2.78
C LEU A 112 -30.58 1.01 3.40
N LYS A 113 -30.82 -0.11 2.70
CA LYS A 113 -31.76 -1.14 3.14
C LYS A 113 -30.99 -2.39 3.59
N PRO A 114 -30.92 -2.71 4.89
CA PRO A 114 -30.24 -3.91 5.34
C PRO A 114 -30.98 -5.18 4.86
N LEU A 115 -30.21 -6.20 4.48
CA LEU A 115 -30.69 -7.52 4.09
C LEU A 115 -29.94 -8.58 4.91
N HIS A 116 -30.63 -9.18 5.88
CA HIS A 116 -30.04 -10.21 6.74
C HIS A 116 -29.97 -11.54 5.99
N LEU A 117 -28.77 -12.07 5.83
CA LEU A 117 -28.51 -13.39 5.26
C LEU A 117 -28.06 -14.30 6.39
N LYS A 118 -28.92 -15.26 6.75
CA LYS A 118 -28.72 -16.09 7.94
C LYS A 118 -27.56 -17.06 7.73
N GLU A 119 -27.49 -17.75 6.60
CA GLU A 119 -26.39 -18.65 6.27
C GLU A 119 -25.49 -18.03 5.20
N GLY A 120 -24.21 -17.85 5.53
CA GLY A 120 -23.24 -17.35 4.54
C GLY A 120 -22.75 -18.44 3.59
N LEU A 121 -22.75 -19.70 4.06
CA LEU A 121 -22.33 -20.85 3.26
C LEU A 121 -23.37 -21.97 3.32
N THR A 122 -23.44 -22.72 2.23
CA THR A 122 -24.16 -23.99 2.15
C THR A 122 -23.18 -25.12 1.85
N LYS A 123 -23.07 -26.07 2.78
CA LYS A 123 -22.32 -27.31 2.59
C LYS A 123 -23.22 -28.33 1.88
N SER A 124 -22.85 -28.68 0.65
CA SER A 124 -23.58 -29.65 -0.15
C SER A 124 -23.37 -31.08 0.33
N ARG A 125 -24.19 -32.00 -0.20
CA ARG A 125 -24.02 -33.46 0.01
C ARG A 125 -22.69 -34.02 -0.48
N THR A 126 -22.01 -33.34 -1.40
CA THR A 126 -20.65 -33.74 -1.86
C THR A 126 -19.55 -33.23 -0.93
N GLY A 127 -19.90 -32.42 0.08
CA GLY A 127 -18.95 -31.79 1.00
C GLY A 127 -18.38 -30.46 0.50
N LEU A 128 -18.82 -29.98 -0.66
CA LEU A 128 -18.42 -28.67 -1.21
C LEU A 128 -19.18 -27.53 -0.53
N TYR A 129 -18.52 -26.39 -0.36
CA TYR A 129 -19.13 -25.19 0.19
C TYR A 129 -19.53 -24.25 -0.94
N HIS A 130 -20.76 -23.74 -0.88
CA HIS A 130 -21.30 -22.76 -1.81
C HIS A 130 -21.52 -21.44 -1.07
N SER A 131 -21.01 -20.36 -1.65
CA SER A 131 -21.13 -19.01 -1.10
C SER A 131 -22.50 -18.41 -1.41
N VAL A 132 -23.11 -17.75 -0.42
CA VAL A 132 -24.32 -16.94 -0.63
C VAL A 132 -24.08 -15.83 -1.68
N PHE A 133 -22.86 -15.30 -1.77
CA PHE A 133 -22.50 -14.30 -2.79
C PHE A 133 -22.55 -14.88 -4.20
N SER A 134 -22.23 -16.17 -4.36
CA SER A 134 -22.27 -16.84 -5.66
C SER A 134 -23.68 -17.24 -6.07
N GLN A 135 -24.47 -17.78 -5.13
CA GLN A 135 -25.84 -18.23 -5.37
C GLN A 135 -26.78 -17.07 -5.68
N GLU A 136 -26.65 -15.97 -4.93
CA GLU A 136 -27.52 -14.80 -5.03
C GLU A 136 -26.87 -13.64 -5.81
N SER A 137 -25.91 -13.94 -6.70
CA SER A 137 -25.18 -12.94 -7.51
C SER A 137 -26.10 -11.92 -8.19
N ARG A 138 -27.27 -12.37 -8.68
CA ARG A 138 -28.29 -11.50 -9.30
C ARG A 138 -28.83 -10.42 -8.37
N PHE A 139 -28.91 -10.65 -7.05
CA PHE A 139 -29.41 -9.65 -6.10
C PHE A 139 -28.44 -8.48 -5.93
N PHE A 140 -27.14 -8.73 -6.09
CA PHE A 140 -26.08 -7.72 -5.96
C PHE A 140 -25.94 -6.85 -7.22
N ASP A 141 -26.25 -7.43 -8.38
CA ASP A 141 -26.11 -6.76 -9.69
C ASP A 141 -27.35 -5.93 -10.09
N ILE A 142 -28.44 -5.97 -9.32
CA ILE A 142 -29.59 -5.10 -9.60
C ILE A 142 -29.16 -3.65 -9.32
N GLY A 143 -28.94 -2.88 -10.39
CA GLY A 143 -28.38 -1.53 -10.30
C GLY A 143 -29.15 -0.55 -9.42
N ASN A 144 -30.45 -0.79 -9.18
CA ASN A 144 -31.30 0.06 -8.34
C ASN A 144 -31.56 -0.50 -6.93
N SER A 145 -30.91 -1.60 -6.56
CA SER A 145 -31.03 -2.18 -5.23
C SER A 145 -30.14 -1.39 -4.24
N ASN A 146 -30.78 -0.77 -3.25
CA ASN A 146 -30.11 -0.23 -2.06
C ASN A 146 -29.95 -1.32 -0.97
N PHE A 147 -30.10 -2.60 -1.34
CA PHE A 147 -30.00 -3.69 -0.38
C PHE A 147 -28.54 -3.99 -0.04
N ILE A 148 -28.24 -3.96 1.25
CA ILE A 148 -26.91 -4.19 1.80
C ILE A 148 -26.92 -5.51 2.56
N PRO A 149 -26.19 -6.52 2.08
CA PRO A 149 -26.16 -7.82 2.75
C PRO A 149 -25.47 -7.73 4.11
N ILE A 150 -26.08 -8.34 5.11
CA ILE A 150 -25.51 -8.59 6.43
C ILE A 150 -25.48 -10.11 6.61
N VAL A 151 -24.32 -10.70 6.35
CA VAL A 151 -24.10 -12.16 6.37
C VAL A 151 -23.74 -12.60 7.77
N LYS A 152 -24.52 -13.52 8.32
CA LYS A 152 -24.25 -14.17 9.60
C LYS A 152 -23.32 -15.38 9.40
N PRO A 153 -22.50 -15.75 10.39
CA PRO A 153 -21.44 -16.75 10.27
C PRO A 153 -21.94 -18.20 10.41
N TYR A 154 -23.13 -18.50 9.87
CA TYR A 154 -23.72 -19.83 9.88
C TYR A 154 -23.49 -20.56 8.56
N VAL A 155 -23.42 -21.89 8.67
CA VAL A 155 -23.32 -22.82 7.55
C VAL A 155 -24.53 -23.73 7.58
N TYR A 156 -25.26 -23.79 6.46
CA TYR A 156 -26.30 -24.78 6.25
C TYR A 156 -25.69 -26.09 5.76
N ASN A 157 -26.07 -27.23 6.35
CA ASN A 157 -25.65 -28.55 5.92
C ASN A 157 -26.81 -29.31 5.28
N GLU A 158 -26.75 -29.47 3.95
CA GLU A 158 -27.80 -30.13 3.15
C GLU A 158 -27.99 -31.61 3.47
N GLU A 159 -26.93 -32.31 3.92
CA GLU A 159 -26.99 -33.73 4.22
C GLU A 159 -27.85 -34.00 5.45
N THR A 160 -27.69 -33.15 6.47
CA THR A 160 -28.39 -33.28 7.76
C THR A 160 -29.58 -32.33 7.92
N ALA A 161 -29.83 -31.46 6.93
CA ALA A 161 -30.77 -30.34 7.02
C ALA A 161 -30.62 -29.53 8.32
N SER A 162 -29.38 -29.25 8.72
CA SER A 162 -29.06 -28.60 9.99
C SER A 162 -28.19 -27.37 9.75
N GLU A 163 -28.13 -26.48 10.73
CA GLU A 163 -27.26 -25.32 10.72
C GLU A 163 -26.22 -25.39 11.84
N PHE A 164 -25.02 -24.88 11.57
CA PHE A 164 -24.00 -24.71 12.59
C PHE A 164 -23.20 -23.43 12.35
N MET A 165 -22.71 -22.81 13.43
CA MET A 165 -21.83 -21.65 13.33
C MET A 165 -20.42 -22.10 12.96
N THR A 166 -19.76 -21.37 12.06
CA THR A 166 -18.35 -21.65 11.74
C THR A 166 -17.47 -21.45 12.96
N LYS A 167 -16.46 -22.32 13.10
CA LYS A 167 -15.38 -22.17 14.10
C LYS A 167 -14.10 -21.60 13.48
N ASP A 168 -13.91 -21.84 12.19
CA ASP A 168 -12.76 -21.38 11.42
C ASP A 168 -13.23 -20.23 10.53
N VAL A 169 -12.98 -19.00 10.96
CA VAL A 169 -13.40 -17.82 10.23
C VAL A 169 -12.58 -17.62 8.96
N VAL A 170 -11.31 -18.04 8.96
CA VAL A 170 -10.43 -17.93 7.81
C VAL A 170 -10.95 -18.81 6.67
N LYS A 171 -11.25 -20.08 6.98
CA LYS A 171 -11.86 -21.00 6.01
C LYS A 171 -13.24 -20.55 5.57
N PHE A 172 -14.05 -20.02 6.49
CA PHE A 172 -15.37 -19.50 6.15
C PHE A 172 -15.27 -18.36 5.12
N MET A 173 -14.40 -17.37 5.37
CA MET A 173 -14.21 -16.22 4.48
C MET A 173 -13.55 -16.61 3.16
N ASP A 174 -12.64 -17.58 3.17
CA ASP A 174 -12.07 -18.18 1.96
C ASP A 174 -13.19 -18.76 1.08
N CYS A 175 -13.99 -19.69 1.61
CA CYS A 175 -15.11 -20.28 0.88
C CYS A 175 -16.17 -19.26 0.46
N LEU A 176 -16.42 -18.24 1.29
CA LEU A 176 -17.40 -17.19 1.00
C LEU A 176 -16.97 -16.34 -0.22
N CYS A 177 -15.68 -16.16 -0.44
CA CYS A 177 -15.15 -15.38 -1.55
C CYS A 177 -14.78 -16.23 -2.78
N GLN A 178 -15.03 -17.53 -2.76
CA GLN A 178 -14.75 -18.42 -3.90
C GLN A 178 -15.90 -18.44 -4.92
N GLY A 179 -15.56 -18.74 -6.17
CA GLY A 179 -16.53 -18.93 -7.26
C GLY A 179 -16.92 -17.63 -7.96
N ASN A 180 -18.11 -17.62 -8.55
CA ASN A 180 -18.62 -16.46 -9.30
C ASN A 180 -19.32 -15.46 -8.36
N ILE A 181 -18.52 -14.69 -7.64
CA ILE A 181 -19.01 -13.66 -6.70
C ILE A 181 -19.11 -12.28 -7.39
N PRO A 182 -19.88 -11.34 -6.81
CA PRO A 182 -19.87 -9.94 -7.25
C PRO A 182 -18.47 -9.33 -7.16
N HIS A 183 -18.21 -8.30 -7.96
CA HIS A 183 -16.90 -7.64 -7.95
C HIS A 183 -16.68 -6.90 -6.62
N ILE A 184 -15.82 -7.47 -5.77
CA ILE A 184 -15.36 -6.85 -4.52
C ILE A 184 -14.01 -6.19 -4.79
N ASP A 185 -13.98 -4.87 -4.70
CA ASP A 185 -12.77 -4.10 -4.91
C ASP A 185 -12.00 -3.84 -3.61
N LYS A 186 -12.72 -3.77 -2.49
CA LYS A 186 -12.15 -3.42 -1.19
C LYS A 186 -12.56 -4.44 -0.14
N PHE A 187 -11.60 -4.86 0.68
CA PHE A 187 -11.87 -5.65 1.88
C PHE A 187 -11.40 -4.89 3.12
N PHE A 188 -12.32 -4.59 4.01
CA PHE A 188 -12.09 -3.79 5.20
C PHE A 188 -12.29 -4.63 6.45
N ILE A 189 -11.25 -4.72 7.29
CA ILE A 189 -11.35 -5.29 8.63
C ILE A 189 -11.30 -4.14 9.63
N LEU A 190 -12.33 -4.05 10.47
CA LEU A 190 -12.38 -3.08 11.55
C LEU A 190 -12.37 -3.80 12.89
N ASN A 191 -11.44 -3.42 13.77
CA ASN A 191 -11.31 -4.00 15.11
C ASN A 191 -10.88 -2.92 16.13
N ASN A 192 -10.63 -3.32 17.38
CA ASN A 192 -10.14 -2.39 18.40
C ASN A 192 -8.62 -2.15 18.30
N ALA A 193 -7.85 -3.19 17.96
CA ALA A 193 -6.38 -3.14 17.90
C ALA A 193 -5.83 -2.36 16.68
N GLY A 194 -6.58 -2.31 15.58
CA GLY A 194 -6.17 -1.67 14.33
C GLY A 194 -5.32 -2.58 13.45
N GLY A 195 -4.48 -1.94 12.63
CA GLY A 195 -3.61 -2.57 11.64
C GLY A 195 -2.53 -3.49 12.25
N ILE A 196 -1.78 -4.17 11.37
CA ILE A 196 -0.76 -5.15 11.79
C ILE A 196 0.44 -4.42 12.40
N PRO A 197 0.92 -4.77 13.59
CA PRO A 197 2.03 -4.07 14.26
C PRO A 197 3.34 -4.22 13.50
N SER A 198 4.13 -3.15 13.45
CA SER A 198 5.41 -3.08 12.76
C SER A 198 6.56 -2.76 13.71
N GLY A 199 7.55 -3.65 13.79
CA GLY A 199 8.75 -3.43 14.60
C GLY A 199 9.57 -2.21 14.16
N GLU A 200 9.48 -1.81 12.88
CA GLU A 200 10.13 -0.60 12.34
C GLU A 200 9.48 0.70 12.82
N ARG A 201 8.22 0.65 13.27
CA ARG A 201 7.39 1.82 13.62
C ARG A 201 7.02 1.86 15.11
N ASN A 202 7.89 1.35 15.99
CA ASN A 202 7.63 1.27 17.44
C ASN A 202 6.29 0.59 17.74
N ASP A 203 6.04 -0.53 17.07
CA ASP A 203 4.83 -1.36 17.19
C ASP A 203 3.52 -0.69 16.73
N ASN A 204 3.59 0.51 16.13
CA ASN A 204 2.47 1.06 15.36
C ASN A 204 2.21 0.22 14.10
N ALA A 205 1.02 0.37 13.52
CA ALA A 205 0.59 -0.36 12.35
C ALA A 205 1.54 -0.17 11.14
N HIS A 206 1.82 -1.25 10.42
CA HIS A 206 2.43 -1.23 9.09
C HIS A 206 1.63 -0.29 8.18
N VAL A 207 2.29 0.52 7.35
CA VAL A 207 1.61 1.41 6.40
C VAL A 207 1.00 0.62 5.25
N PHE A 208 1.80 -0.30 4.71
CA PHE A 208 1.49 -1.11 3.55
C PHE A 208 2.16 -2.47 3.73
N ILE A 209 1.47 -3.55 3.38
CA ILE A 209 1.99 -4.92 3.36
C ILE A 209 1.78 -5.51 1.97
N ASN A 210 2.86 -6.03 1.40
CA ASN A 210 2.82 -6.87 0.21
C ASN A 210 2.68 -8.35 0.61
N LEU A 211 1.47 -8.90 0.58
CA LEU A 211 1.20 -10.25 1.10
C LEU A 211 2.03 -11.33 0.42
N SER A 212 2.22 -11.24 -0.91
CA SER A 212 3.00 -12.21 -1.69
C SER A 212 4.47 -12.34 -1.26
N GLN A 213 5.01 -11.42 -0.46
CA GLN A 213 6.39 -11.45 0.02
C GLN A 213 6.51 -11.49 1.54
N GLU A 214 5.63 -10.77 2.23
CA GLU A 214 5.80 -10.49 3.65
C GLU A 214 4.95 -11.42 4.53
N LEU A 215 3.98 -12.16 3.97
CA LEU A 215 3.05 -12.99 4.73
C LEU A 215 3.77 -14.01 5.64
N GLU A 216 4.68 -14.80 5.09
CA GLU A 216 5.39 -15.86 5.85
C GLU A 216 6.23 -15.28 6.99
N HIS A 217 6.94 -14.18 6.73
CA HIS A 217 7.75 -13.50 7.73
C HIS A 217 6.89 -12.88 8.84
N LEU A 218 5.82 -12.16 8.46
CA LEU A 218 4.94 -11.51 9.41
C LEU A 218 4.14 -12.51 10.25
N SER A 219 3.60 -13.56 9.63
CA SER A 219 2.91 -14.65 10.35
C SER A 219 3.83 -15.38 11.33
N SER A 220 5.07 -15.65 10.93
CA SER A 220 6.08 -16.24 11.82
C SER A 220 6.43 -15.31 12.97
N SER A 221 6.60 -14.01 12.70
CA SER A 221 6.88 -12.99 13.72
C SER A 221 5.73 -12.83 14.71
N LEU A 222 4.48 -12.79 14.23
CA LEU A 222 3.29 -12.70 15.09
C LEU A 222 3.14 -13.98 15.92
N SER A 223 3.31 -15.16 15.33
CA SER A 223 3.26 -16.44 16.03
C SER A 223 4.35 -16.56 17.09
N HIS A 224 5.55 -16.05 16.81
CA HIS A 224 6.63 -15.97 17.79
C HIS A 224 6.24 -15.07 18.97
N ASN A 225 5.72 -13.87 18.71
CA ASN A 225 5.27 -12.94 19.75
C ASN A 225 4.15 -13.56 20.62
N ILE A 226 3.16 -14.21 19.99
CA ILE A 226 2.12 -14.95 20.72
C ILE A 226 2.77 -15.99 21.64
N SER A 227 3.69 -16.81 21.13
CA SER A 227 4.39 -17.82 21.94
C SER A 227 5.15 -17.22 23.13
N THR A 228 5.81 -16.08 22.95
CA THR A 228 6.52 -15.38 24.05
C THR A 228 5.55 -14.86 25.12
N LEU A 229 4.40 -14.32 24.72
CA LEU A 229 3.36 -13.83 25.63
C LEU A 229 2.69 -14.98 26.40
N THR A 230 2.37 -16.09 25.73
CA THR A 230 1.75 -17.26 26.36
C THR A 230 2.67 -17.89 27.41
N LYS A 231 3.98 -17.99 27.15
CA LYS A 231 4.94 -18.54 28.12
C LYS A 231 5.19 -17.63 29.33
N ARG A 232 4.83 -16.34 29.24
CA ARG A 232 5.04 -15.32 30.29
C ARG A 232 6.50 -15.28 30.77
N GLU A 233 7.43 -15.39 29.84
CA GLU A 233 8.87 -15.38 30.18
C GLU A 233 9.27 -13.96 30.63
N PRO A 234 9.88 -13.82 31.82
CA PRO A 234 10.38 -12.53 32.28
C PRO A 234 11.57 -12.11 31.41
N ARG A 235 11.69 -10.81 31.13
CA ARG A 235 12.80 -10.23 30.33
C ARG A 235 14.19 -10.59 30.88
N SER A 236 14.30 -10.86 32.17
CA SER A 236 15.53 -11.32 32.82
C SER A 236 15.20 -12.10 34.11
N GLN A 237 16.20 -12.76 34.68
CA GLN A 237 16.07 -13.41 35.98
C GLN A 237 15.95 -12.45 37.19
N ASN A 238 16.13 -11.14 36.98
CA ASN A 238 15.95 -10.14 38.03
C ASN A 238 14.53 -10.21 38.64
N LEU A 239 14.46 -10.16 39.97
CA LEU A 239 13.22 -10.23 40.74
C LEU A 239 12.18 -9.20 40.25
N LEU A 240 12.61 -7.98 39.92
CA LEU A 240 11.72 -6.91 39.44
C LEU A 240 10.99 -7.32 38.16
N HIS A 241 11.71 -7.85 37.17
CA HIS A 241 11.11 -8.30 35.90
C HIS A 241 10.20 -9.52 36.08
N ARG A 242 10.51 -10.41 37.04
CA ARG A 242 9.62 -11.52 37.40
C ARG A 242 8.32 -11.03 38.03
N MET A 243 8.40 -10.03 38.91
CA MET A 243 7.22 -9.44 39.54
C MET A 243 6.36 -8.66 38.54
N GLU A 244 6.99 -7.92 37.61
CA GLU A 244 6.28 -7.16 36.56
C GLU A 244 5.32 -8.03 35.76
N VAL A 245 5.72 -9.26 35.41
CA VAL A 245 4.88 -10.23 34.70
C VAL A 245 3.60 -10.57 35.46
N TYR A 246 3.67 -10.71 36.80
CA TYR A 246 2.49 -11.00 37.62
C TYR A 246 1.62 -9.77 37.84
N VAL A 247 2.24 -8.59 37.99
CA VAL A 247 1.51 -7.32 38.19
C VAL A 247 0.74 -6.94 36.92
N LYS A 248 1.32 -7.16 35.74
CA LYS A 248 0.74 -6.80 34.44
C LYS A 248 0.01 -7.96 33.76
N LYS A 249 -0.46 -8.95 34.51
CA LYS A 249 -1.08 -10.16 33.94
C LYS A 249 -2.24 -9.85 32.99
N ASP A 250 -3.12 -8.92 33.37
CA ASP A 250 -4.29 -8.56 32.57
C ASP A 250 -3.89 -7.81 31.29
N GLU A 251 -2.88 -6.94 31.36
CA GLU A 251 -2.31 -6.25 30.19
C GLU A 251 -1.68 -7.26 29.22
N ILE A 252 -0.92 -8.24 29.73
CA ILE A 252 -0.29 -9.29 28.92
C ILE A 252 -1.36 -10.15 28.24
N SER A 253 -2.42 -10.52 28.95
CA SER A 253 -3.52 -11.31 28.37
C SER A 253 -4.31 -10.51 27.34
N SER A 254 -4.53 -9.21 27.55
CA SER A 254 -5.12 -8.34 26.52
C SER A 254 -4.24 -8.27 25.28
N LEU A 255 -2.93 -8.10 25.47
CA LEU A 255 -1.97 -8.03 24.38
C LEU A 255 -1.90 -9.36 23.61
N GLU A 256 -1.92 -10.50 24.31
CA GLU A 256 -1.99 -11.83 23.69
C GLU A 256 -3.22 -11.97 22.78
N CYS A 257 -4.40 -11.51 23.23
CA CYS A 257 -5.60 -11.48 22.41
C CYS A 257 -5.45 -10.57 21.18
N GLU A 258 -4.84 -9.40 21.32
CA GLU A 258 -4.59 -8.49 20.20
C GLU A 258 -3.67 -9.11 19.15
N TYR A 259 -2.58 -9.77 19.56
CA TYR A 259 -1.69 -10.48 18.63
C TYR A 259 -2.38 -11.65 17.92
N HIS A 260 -3.29 -12.35 18.61
CA HIS A 260 -4.10 -13.40 17.99
C HIS A 260 -5.03 -12.82 16.91
N ASP A 261 -5.72 -11.70 17.21
CA ASP A 261 -6.54 -10.97 16.25
C ASP A 261 -5.70 -10.47 15.06
N HIS A 262 -4.49 -9.96 15.29
CA HIS A 262 -3.60 -9.52 14.21
C HIS A 262 -3.21 -10.68 13.29
N LEU A 263 -2.87 -11.84 13.86
CA LEU A 263 -2.55 -13.04 13.07
C LEU A 263 -3.76 -13.50 12.24
N GLU A 264 -4.94 -13.59 12.86
CA GLU A 264 -6.16 -14.00 12.16
C GLU A 264 -6.54 -13.00 11.06
N ASN A 265 -6.44 -11.70 11.32
CA ASN A 265 -6.70 -10.66 10.32
C ASN A 265 -5.72 -10.70 9.15
N LEU A 266 -4.44 -11.00 9.40
CA LEU A 266 -3.44 -11.19 8.35
C LEU A 266 -3.79 -12.38 7.46
N LEU A 267 -4.18 -13.51 8.05
CA LEU A 267 -4.60 -14.71 7.32
C LEU A 267 -5.92 -14.50 6.56
N LEU A 268 -6.87 -13.78 7.15
CA LEU A 268 -8.11 -13.37 6.48
C LEU A 268 -7.82 -12.53 5.23
N MET A 269 -6.94 -11.52 5.37
CA MET A 269 -6.54 -10.69 4.25
C MET A 269 -5.88 -11.50 3.13
N ASP A 270 -5.01 -12.46 3.47
CA ASP A 270 -4.40 -13.36 2.48
C ASP A 270 -5.47 -14.17 1.72
N LYS A 271 -6.35 -14.88 2.43
CA LYS A 271 -7.34 -15.75 1.79
C LYS A 271 -8.38 -14.98 0.99
N VAL A 272 -8.92 -13.90 1.55
CA VAL A 272 -9.91 -13.09 0.83
C VAL A 272 -9.27 -12.46 -0.42
N LEU A 273 -8.17 -11.72 -0.28
CA LEU A 273 -7.54 -11.06 -1.42
C LEU A 273 -6.99 -12.05 -2.47
N SER A 274 -6.68 -13.28 -2.07
CA SER A 274 -6.30 -14.34 -3.01
C SER A 274 -7.43 -14.72 -3.97
N ASN A 275 -8.68 -14.66 -3.51
CA ASN A 275 -9.89 -14.97 -4.28
C ASN A 275 -10.45 -13.74 -5.04
N LEU A 276 -10.07 -12.53 -4.65
CA LEU A 276 -10.50 -11.30 -5.34
C LEU A 276 -9.63 -10.96 -6.55
N ALA A 277 -10.05 -9.94 -7.32
CA ALA A 277 -9.26 -9.40 -8.42
C ALA A 277 -7.88 -8.90 -7.93
N ALA A 278 -6.85 -9.00 -8.77
CA ALA A 278 -5.49 -8.56 -8.40
C ALA A 278 -5.39 -7.05 -8.07
N THR A 279 -6.36 -6.26 -8.52
CA THR A 279 -6.49 -4.83 -8.21
C THR A 279 -7.14 -4.55 -6.86
N ALA A 280 -7.75 -5.55 -6.22
CA ALA A 280 -8.44 -5.40 -4.95
C ALA A 280 -7.47 -5.00 -3.84
N THR A 281 -7.99 -4.23 -2.88
CA THR A 281 -7.19 -3.69 -1.77
C THR A 281 -7.81 -4.06 -0.44
N GLY A 282 -6.98 -4.60 0.45
CA GLY A 282 -7.31 -4.81 1.85
C GLY A 282 -6.93 -3.61 2.69
N LEU A 283 -7.71 -3.30 3.73
CA LEU A 283 -7.33 -2.31 4.73
C LEU A 283 -7.83 -2.73 6.12
N ILE A 284 -6.93 -2.70 7.09
CA ILE A 284 -7.20 -2.98 8.50
C ILE A 284 -7.03 -1.68 9.28
N THR A 285 -8.02 -1.29 10.06
CA THR A 285 -7.96 -0.09 10.90
C THR A 285 -8.92 -0.18 12.07
N THR A 286 -8.89 0.80 12.97
CA THR A 286 -9.83 0.85 14.08
C THR A 286 -11.18 1.42 13.66
N VAL A 287 -12.26 1.02 14.34
CA VAL A 287 -13.59 1.59 14.11
C VAL A 287 -13.57 3.12 14.30
N LYS A 288 -12.82 3.61 15.30
CA LYS A 288 -12.62 5.05 15.56
C LYS A 288 -11.99 5.78 14.38
N ALA A 289 -10.92 5.23 13.79
CA ALA A 289 -10.27 5.83 12.63
C ALA A 289 -11.16 5.75 11.38
N ALA A 290 -11.88 4.64 11.19
CA ALA A 290 -12.83 4.45 10.10
C ALA A 290 -14.06 5.38 10.19
N ALA A 291 -14.41 5.88 11.38
CA ALA A 291 -15.53 6.78 11.61
C ALA A 291 -15.18 8.28 11.45
N LEU A 292 -13.92 8.63 11.14
CA LEU A 292 -13.51 10.03 10.99
C LEU A 292 -14.29 10.73 9.86
N SER A 293 -14.87 11.89 10.14
CA SER A 293 -15.70 12.62 9.16
C SER A 293 -14.90 13.29 8.03
N SER A 294 -13.60 13.51 8.23
CA SER A 294 -12.76 14.16 7.21
C SER A 294 -12.22 13.15 6.22
N ASP A 295 -12.56 13.28 4.94
CA ASP A 295 -12.10 12.35 3.89
C ASP A 295 -10.57 12.19 3.83
N ARG A 296 -9.80 13.25 4.14
CA ARG A 296 -8.34 13.22 4.11
C ARG A 296 -7.71 12.48 5.29
N LYS A 297 -8.46 12.32 6.39
CA LYS A 297 -8.02 11.61 7.60
C LYS A 297 -8.70 10.24 7.73
N ASN A 298 -9.83 10.05 7.08
CA ASN A 298 -10.54 8.78 7.05
C ASN A 298 -9.81 7.80 6.12
N PRO A 299 -9.26 6.69 6.65
CA PRO A 299 -8.49 5.75 5.87
C PRO A 299 -9.32 5.04 4.79
N LEU A 300 -10.62 4.79 5.04
CA LEU A 300 -11.50 4.11 4.09
C LEU A 300 -11.78 5.00 2.88
N VAL A 301 -12.22 6.24 3.13
CA VAL A 301 -12.55 7.20 2.07
C VAL A 301 -11.29 7.61 1.31
N TYR A 302 -10.18 7.86 2.02
CA TYR A 302 -8.91 8.19 1.38
C TYR A 302 -8.41 7.07 0.47
N ASN A 303 -8.46 5.81 0.94
CA ASN A 303 -8.06 4.67 0.13
C ASN A 303 -9.00 4.43 -1.06
N LEU A 304 -10.30 4.70 -0.92
CA LEU A 304 -11.25 4.64 -2.03
C LEU A 304 -10.89 5.65 -3.14
N LEU A 305 -10.60 6.89 -2.75
CA LEU A 305 -10.35 8.00 -3.68
C LEU A 305 -8.96 7.96 -4.33
N THR A 306 -7.96 7.42 -3.63
CA THR A 306 -6.55 7.50 -4.06
C THR A 306 -5.90 6.14 -4.31
N ASP A 307 -6.53 5.04 -3.90
CA ASP A 307 -5.96 3.68 -3.86
C ASP A 307 -4.66 3.55 -3.06
N ARG A 308 -4.45 4.46 -2.09
CA ARG A 308 -3.23 4.55 -1.27
C ARG A 308 -3.53 4.51 0.22
N SER A 309 -2.48 4.24 1.00
CA SER A 309 -2.46 4.51 2.44
C SER A 309 -2.40 6.02 2.71
N LEU A 310 -2.90 6.46 3.87
CA LEU A 310 -2.88 7.87 4.29
C LEU A 310 -1.49 8.51 4.22
N ILE A 311 -0.45 7.71 4.42
CA ILE A 311 0.96 8.07 4.24
C ILE A 311 1.65 7.12 3.28
N SER A 312 2.72 7.57 2.65
CA SER A 312 3.55 6.68 1.83
C SER A 312 4.48 5.83 2.71
N SER A 313 4.58 4.54 2.39
CA SER A 313 5.46 3.59 3.06
C SER A 313 6.94 3.80 2.76
N SER A 314 7.28 4.55 1.70
CA SER A 314 8.67 4.81 1.29
C SER A 314 9.23 6.14 1.77
N LEU A 315 8.48 6.86 2.62
CA LEU A 315 8.99 8.06 3.27
C LEU A 315 10.07 7.69 4.31
N PRO A 316 11.25 8.34 4.29
CA PRO A 316 12.38 7.99 5.14
C PRO A 316 12.12 8.00 6.66
N ARG A 317 11.10 8.72 7.12
CA ARG A 317 10.84 8.99 8.55
C ARG A 317 10.37 7.78 9.37
N PHE A 318 9.79 6.76 8.76
CA PHE A 318 9.06 5.72 9.50
C PHE A 318 9.90 4.51 9.89
N LYS A 319 11.22 4.58 9.78
CA LYS A 319 12.13 3.50 10.21
C LYS A 319 12.79 3.87 11.52
N LYS A 320 12.84 2.93 12.47
CA LYS A 320 13.66 3.01 13.68
C LYS A 320 15.04 3.55 13.35
N LYS A 321 15.53 4.52 14.12
CA LYS A 321 16.97 4.83 14.15
C LYS A 321 17.63 3.59 14.76
N ASP A 322 18.37 2.80 13.97
CA ASP A 322 19.07 1.57 14.41
C ASP A 322 20.23 1.82 15.41
N GLY A 323 20.10 2.78 16.33
CA GLY A 323 21.17 3.20 17.23
C GLY A 323 20.74 3.64 18.64
N GLU A 324 19.47 3.51 19.03
CA GLU A 324 19.06 3.73 20.43
C GLU A 324 19.04 2.40 21.19
N ILE A 325 20.24 1.91 21.48
CA ILE A 325 20.50 1.11 22.66
C ILE A 325 21.40 2.00 23.54
N ASP A 326 20.90 2.37 24.73
CA ASP A 326 21.64 2.99 25.84
C ASP A 326 22.21 4.42 25.70
N SER A 327 21.35 5.44 25.54
CA SER A 327 21.70 6.80 25.98
C SER A 327 20.46 7.63 26.38
N PRO A 328 20.22 7.89 27.68
CA PRO A 328 19.12 8.76 28.12
C PRO A 328 19.34 10.27 27.84
N ALA A 329 20.40 10.64 27.13
CA ALA A 329 20.87 12.03 27.05
C ALA A 329 20.28 12.88 25.90
N ASN A 330 19.41 12.34 25.04
CA ASN A 330 18.81 13.11 23.93
C ASN A 330 17.33 13.45 24.17
N MET A 331 17.00 14.06 25.32
CA MET A 331 15.68 14.67 25.54
C MET A 331 15.53 16.07 24.88
N PHE A 332 16.51 16.53 24.11
CA PHE A 332 16.49 17.82 23.43
C PHE A 332 16.76 17.74 21.91
N ASP A 333 16.34 16.66 21.22
CA ASP A 333 16.27 16.70 19.74
C ASP A 333 15.04 17.51 19.33
N ASP A 334 15.30 18.82 19.35
CA ASP A 334 14.63 19.94 18.71
C ASP A 334 13.69 19.51 17.56
N HIS A 335 12.45 19.98 17.63
CA HIS A 335 11.41 19.79 16.62
C HIS A 335 12.00 19.92 15.21
N ALA A 336 12.05 18.81 14.47
CA ALA A 336 12.60 18.82 13.13
C ALA A 336 11.71 19.70 12.23
N TRP A 337 12.23 20.89 11.89
CA TRP A 337 11.63 22.06 11.22
C TRP A 337 10.78 21.83 9.94
N TYR A 338 10.59 20.60 9.47
CA TYR A 338 9.67 20.25 8.39
C TYR A 338 8.43 19.49 8.87
N GLU A 339 8.23 19.38 10.18
CA GLU A 339 6.90 19.18 10.75
C GLU A 339 6.03 20.37 10.37
N LEU A 340 5.07 20.16 9.47
CA LEU A 340 3.97 21.10 9.34
C LEU A 340 3.34 21.21 10.74
N PRO A 341 3.25 22.42 11.33
CA PRO A 341 2.65 22.58 12.64
C PRO A 341 1.26 21.95 12.59
N SER A 342 1.04 20.95 13.43
CA SER A 342 -0.29 20.46 13.71
C SER A 342 -1.11 21.67 14.12
N GLN A 343 -2.06 22.10 13.27
CA GLN A 343 -2.98 23.17 13.60
C GLN A 343 -3.53 22.89 15.00
N GLN A 344 -3.35 23.84 15.91
CA GLN A 344 -3.95 23.83 17.23
C GLN A 344 -5.47 23.88 17.07
N VAL A 345 -6.09 22.73 16.87
CA VAL A 345 -7.54 22.60 16.87
C VAL A 345 -7.92 22.03 18.23
N ASN A 346 -8.38 22.92 19.09
CA ASN A 346 -9.35 22.73 20.17
C ASN A 346 -9.57 21.28 20.62
N ALA A 347 -9.03 20.96 21.80
CA ALA A 347 -9.53 20.00 22.78
C ALA A 347 -10.54 18.95 22.26
N ALA A 348 -10.06 17.95 21.55
CA ALA A 348 -10.77 16.71 21.25
C ALA A 348 -9.80 15.54 21.51
N PRO A 349 -10.29 14.41 22.05
CA PRO A 349 -9.48 13.40 22.73
C PRO A 349 -8.39 12.87 21.81
N SER A 350 -7.19 12.67 22.37
CA SER A 350 -5.95 12.19 21.74
C SER A 350 -6.24 11.35 20.50
N ASN A 351 -6.40 12.01 19.37
CA ASN A 351 -6.95 11.37 18.19
C ASN A 351 -5.79 10.51 17.68
N SER A 352 -5.80 9.22 18.03
CA SER A 352 -4.84 8.25 17.55
C SER A 352 -4.76 8.46 16.05
N ASP A 353 -3.63 9.00 15.58
CA ASP A 353 -3.52 9.41 14.19
C ASP A 353 -3.86 8.18 13.35
N ALA A 354 -4.88 8.27 12.49
CA ALA A 354 -5.35 7.13 11.70
C ALA A 354 -4.18 6.50 10.90
N VAL A 355 -3.15 7.30 10.63
CA VAL A 355 -1.86 6.92 10.06
C VAL A 355 -1.09 5.86 10.86
N LEU A 356 -1.20 5.86 12.19
CA LEU A 356 -0.48 4.96 13.09
C LEU A 356 -1.22 3.64 13.36
N VAL A 357 -2.52 3.61 13.09
CA VAL A 357 -3.39 2.45 13.39
C VAL A 357 -3.96 1.78 12.13
N THR A 358 -3.60 2.25 10.93
CA THR A 358 -4.10 1.72 9.66
C THR A 358 -3.01 0.97 8.91
N THR A 359 -3.34 -0.23 8.43
CA THR A 359 -2.54 -1.01 7.49
C THR A 359 -3.31 -1.25 6.21
N VAL A 360 -2.69 -0.91 5.08
CA VAL A 360 -3.20 -1.30 3.76
C VAL A 360 -2.48 -2.56 3.30
N LEU A 361 -3.21 -3.50 2.73
CA LEU A 361 -2.68 -4.76 2.23
C LEU A 361 -3.10 -4.93 0.78
N LYS A 362 -2.21 -5.52 -0.02
CA LYS A 362 -2.57 -6.03 -1.34
C LYS A 362 -2.07 -7.46 -1.42
N LYS A 363 -2.79 -8.29 -2.21
CA LYS A 363 -2.34 -9.64 -2.60
C LYS A 363 -0.88 -9.62 -3.01
N GLY A 364 -0.53 -8.57 -3.75
CA GLY A 364 0.85 -8.26 -4.06
C GLY A 364 1.23 -8.56 -5.49
N VAL A 365 2.45 -8.15 -5.81
CA VAL A 365 3.08 -8.35 -7.10
C VAL A 365 4.36 -9.15 -6.88
N HIS A 366 4.64 -10.09 -7.78
CA HIS A 366 5.88 -10.87 -7.71
C HIS A 366 7.06 -9.95 -8.03
N ILE A 367 8.12 -10.04 -7.23
CA ILE A 367 9.29 -9.19 -7.37
C ILE A 367 10.49 -10.07 -7.68
N LYS A 368 11.17 -9.76 -8.77
CA LYS A 368 12.39 -10.43 -9.21
C LYS A 368 13.54 -9.46 -9.10
N THR A 369 14.58 -9.87 -8.38
CA THR A 369 15.78 -9.07 -8.20
C THR A 369 16.94 -9.78 -8.88
N TYR A 370 17.68 -9.06 -9.71
CA TYR A 370 18.77 -9.58 -10.52
C TYR A 370 20.08 -8.89 -10.11
N ASP A 371 20.96 -9.65 -9.46
CA ASP A 371 22.17 -9.13 -8.76
C ASP A 371 23.47 -9.49 -9.45
N TYR A 372 23.46 -9.58 -10.78
CA TYR A 372 24.65 -9.84 -11.55
C TYR A 372 25.18 -8.56 -12.19
N LYS A 373 26.50 -8.36 -12.10
CA LYS A 373 27.19 -7.19 -12.68
C LYS A 373 27.12 -7.16 -14.20
N THR A 374 27.12 -8.32 -14.84
CA THR A 374 27.20 -8.48 -16.30
C THR A 374 26.01 -9.25 -16.87
N LEU A 375 25.39 -8.69 -17.90
CA LEU A 375 24.37 -9.37 -18.72
C LEU A 375 25.08 -10.32 -19.69
N THR A 376 24.64 -11.58 -19.71
CA THR A 376 25.12 -12.64 -20.62
C THR A 376 23.94 -13.43 -21.18
N GLN A 377 24.16 -14.23 -22.22
CA GLN A 377 23.11 -15.09 -22.80
C GLN A 377 22.56 -16.13 -21.80
N PHE A 378 23.29 -16.39 -20.72
CA PHE A 378 22.90 -17.36 -19.71
C PHE A 378 21.93 -16.79 -18.67
N ASN A 379 22.05 -15.50 -18.35
CA ASN A 379 21.20 -14.83 -17.36
C ASN A 379 20.14 -13.92 -17.98
N SER A 380 20.19 -13.69 -19.30
CA SER A 380 19.29 -12.77 -19.99
C SER A 380 18.70 -13.38 -21.26
N ILE A 381 17.40 -13.17 -21.49
CA ILE A 381 16.67 -13.57 -22.69
C ILE A 381 16.64 -12.39 -23.66
N GLY A 382 16.90 -12.62 -24.95
CA GLY A 382 16.88 -11.56 -25.97
C GLY A 382 18.13 -10.65 -25.96
N LEU A 383 19.20 -11.04 -25.27
CA LEU A 383 20.45 -10.26 -25.26
C LEU A 383 21.09 -10.27 -26.67
N PRO A 384 21.46 -9.11 -27.25
CA PRO A 384 22.11 -9.05 -28.56
C PRO A 384 23.40 -9.89 -28.63
N LYS A 385 23.62 -10.59 -29.75
CA LYS A 385 24.75 -11.53 -29.95
C LYS A 385 26.13 -10.93 -29.64
N LYS A 386 26.31 -9.62 -29.82
CA LYS A 386 27.56 -8.91 -29.51
C LYS A 386 27.98 -8.96 -28.03
N PHE A 387 27.05 -9.21 -27.12
CA PHE A 387 27.31 -9.31 -25.68
C PHE A 387 27.37 -10.77 -25.19
N HIS A 388 27.36 -11.75 -26.09
CA HIS A 388 27.47 -13.16 -25.73
C HIS A 388 28.91 -13.48 -25.34
N VAL A 389 29.07 -14.23 -24.26
CA VAL A 389 30.38 -14.65 -23.74
C VAL A 389 30.66 -16.08 -24.22
N PRO A 390 31.90 -16.47 -24.54
CA PRO A 390 32.21 -17.87 -24.87
C PRO A 390 31.79 -18.82 -23.75
N GLU A 391 31.23 -19.98 -24.10
CA GLU A 391 30.86 -21.00 -23.11
C GLU A 391 32.15 -21.57 -22.47
N LYS A 392 32.52 -21.08 -21.29
CA LYS A 392 33.58 -21.67 -20.46
C LYS A 392 32.97 -22.02 -19.11
N GLY A 393 32.89 -23.31 -18.79
CA GLY A 393 32.51 -23.79 -17.46
C GLY A 393 31.15 -24.45 -17.36
N ALA A 394 30.80 -24.85 -16.14
CA ALA A 394 29.59 -25.60 -15.82
C ALA A 394 28.34 -24.89 -16.35
N LYS A 395 27.43 -25.66 -16.97
CA LYS A 395 26.13 -25.16 -17.43
C LYS A 395 25.47 -24.41 -16.26
N PRO A 396 25.08 -23.12 -16.44
CA PRO A 396 24.37 -22.40 -15.41
C PRO A 396 23.13 -23.20 -15.02
N SER A 397 22.80 -23.25 -13.73
CA SER A 397 21.63 -23.97 -13.24
C SER A 397 20.41 -23.48 -14.01
N SER A 398 19.74 -24.39 -14.72
CA SER A 398 18.63 -24.10 -15.64
C SER A 398 17.47 -23.33 -14.98
N ASN A 399 17.41 -23.30 -13.65
CA ASN A 399 16.28 -22.78 -12.89
C ASN A 399 16.43 -21.32 -12.43
N SER A 400 17.56 -20.66 -12.63
CA SER A 400 17.66 -19.24 -12.24
C SER A 400 16.79 -18.37 -13.16
N PRO A 401 15.95 -17.47 -12.62
CA PRO A 401 15.14 -16.57 -13.44
C PRO A 401 16.07 -15.71 -14.32
N LYS A 402 15.76 -15.65 -15.61
CA LYS A 402 16.50 -14.84 -16.58
C LYS A 402 15.80 -13.48 -16.76
N LEU A 403 16.57 -12.43 -17.01
CA LEU A 403 16.04 -11.11 -17.36
C LEU A 403 15.66 -11.08 -18.83
N ASP A 404 14.38 -10.85 -19.11
CA ASP A 404 13.88 -10.61 -20.46
C ASP A 404 14.21 -9.17 -20.92
N ILE A 405 15.14 -9.06 -21.85
CA ILE A 405 15.61 -7.78 -22.41
C ILE A 405 14.54 -7.15 -23.33
N ASN A 406 13.66 -7.94 -23.93
CA ASN A 406 12.59 -7.41 -24.80
C ASN A 406 11.51 -6.74 -23.96
N LYS A 407 11.05 -7.41 -22.89
CA LYS A 407 10.08 -6.81 -21.95
C LYS A 407 10.67 -5.61 -21.22
N PHE A 408 11.94 -5.71 -20.83
CA PHE A 408 12.74 -4.61 -20.29
C PHE A 408 12.72 -3.37 -21.19
N LYS A 409 12.95 -3.52 -22.50
CA LYS A 409 12.91 -2.40 -23.45
C LYS A 409 11.49 -1.85 -23.54
N SER A 410 10.50 -2.73 -23.67
CA SER A 410 9.10 -2.36 -23.79
C SER A 410 8.59 -1.49 -22.63
N ILE A 411 8.88 -1.87 -21.37
CA ILE A 411 8.46 -1.06 -20.21
C ILE A 411 9.14 0.30 -20.19
N ILE A 412 10.42 0.39 -20.53
CA ILE A 412 11.15 1.67 -20.56
C ILE A 412 10.54 2.56 -21.65
N ASP A 413 10.33 2.01 -22.85
CA ASP A 413 9.82 2.77 -23.97
C ASP A 413 8.43 3.33 -23.67
N GLN A 414 7.54 2.50 -23.13
CA GLN A 414 6.19 2.91 -22.73
C GLN A 414 6.20 3.92 -21.59
N SER A 415 7.10 3.74 -20.61
CA SER A 415 7.17 4.61 -19.43
C SER A 415 7.69 6.00 -19.77
N PHE A 416 8.68 6.10 -20.66
CA PHE A 416 9.30 7.35 -21.06
C PHE A 416 8.71 7.94 -22.35
N LYS A 417 7.84 7.20 -23.05
CA LYS A 417 7.26 7.56 -24.36
C LYS A 417 8.32 7.86 -25.42
N ARG A 418 9.42 7.13 -25.39
CA ARG A 418 10.60 7.29 -26.27
C ARG A 418 11.28 5.94 -26.45
N SER A 419 11.81 5.65 -27.64
CA SER A 419 12.50 4.38 -27.88
C SER A 419 13.94 4.41 -27.35
N LEU A 420 14.30 3.44 -26.53
CA LEU A 420 15.64 3.24 -25.98
C LEU A 420 16.57 2.60 -27.03
N ASP A 421 17.75 3.19 -27.25
CA ASP A 421 18.82 2.52 -28.01
C ASP A 421 19.37 1.39 -27.14
N LEU A 422 18.88 0.18 -27.41
CA LEU A 422 19.23 -0.99 -26.62
C LEU A 422 20.73 -1.30 -26.69
N HIS A 423 21.38 -1.07 -27.84
CA HIS A 423 22.78 -1.44 -28.00
C HIS A 423 23.69 -0.50 -27.21
N ASP A 424 23.47 0.80 -27.34
CA ASP A 424 24.20 1.81 -26.58
C ASP A 424 23.96 1.67 -25.07
N TYR A 425 22.68 1.46 -24.68
CA TYR A 425 22.33 1.36 -23.28
C TYR A 425 22.95 0.14 -22.60
N ILE A 426 22.86 -1.04 -23.23
CA ILE A 426 23.44 -2.27 -22.69
C ILE A 426 24.96 -2.14 -22.60
N LYS A 427 25.63 -1.57 -23.61
CA LYS A 427 27.08 -1.33 -23.58
C LYS A 427 27.50 -0.49 -22.37
N ARG A 428 26.68 0.47 -21.96
CA ARG A 428 26.96 1.34 -20.82
C ARG A 428 26.74 0.65 -19.47
N ILE A 429 25.64 -0.08 -19.30
CA ILE A 429 25.33 -0.69 -17.99
C ILE A 429 26.05 -2.01 -17.77
N ASN A 430 26.37 -2.76 -18.83
CA ASN A 430 26.94 -4.09 -18.70
C ASN A 430 28.32 -4.02 -18.05
N GLY A 431 28.51 -4.70 -16.92
CA GLY A 431 29.72 -4.62 -16.08
C GLY A 431 29.55 -3.71 -14.86
N LYS A 432 28.57 -2.81 -14.88
CA LYS A 432 28.28 -1.85 -13.81
C LYS A 432 26.98 -2.12 -13.06
N ILE A 433 26.22 -3.16 -13.39
CA ILE A 433 24.91 -3.38 -12.75
C ILE A 433 25.11 -3.71 -11.27
N ALA A 434 24.43 -2.94 -10.42
CA ALA A 434 24.34 -3.22 -8.99
C ALA A 434 23.16 -4.15 -8.71
N THR A 435 21.98 -3.77 -9.19
CA THR A 435 20.79 -4.61 -9.13
C THR A 435 19.77 -4.16 -10.17
N ILE A 436 18.98 -5.09 -10.69
CA ILE A 436 17.76 -4.79 -11.45
C ILE A 436 16.58 -5.37 -10.68
N ILE A 437 15.64 -4.51 -10.31
CA ILE A 437 14.40 -4.90 -9.64
C ILE A 437 13.29 -4.86 -10.67
N VAL A 438 12.66 -6.00 -10.94
CA VAL A 438 11.47 -6.12 -11.79
C VAL A 438 10.29 -6.48 -10.91
N ILE A 439 9.20 -5.75 -11.10
CA ILE A 439 7.92 -5.96 -10.41
C ILE A 439 6.88 -6.47 -11.42
N GLY A 440 6.14 -7.50 -10.99
CA GLY A 440 5.12 -8.16 -11.80
C GLY A 440 5.72 -8.80 -13.05
N ASP A 441 4.97 -8.77 -14.14
CA ASP A 441 5.47 -9.11 -15.48
C ASP A 441 5.97 -7.85 -16.20
N TYR A 442 7.02 -7.22 -15.64
CA TYR A 442 7.55 -5.92 -16.13
C TYR A 442 6.51 -4.79 -16.06
N GLU A 443 5.76 -4.76 -14.97
CA GLU A 443 4.83 -3.68 -14.62
C GLU A 443 5.56 -2.48 -14.00
N GLY A 444 6.65 -2.77 -13.30
CA GLY A 444 7.60 -1.80 -12.78
C GLY A 444 9.03 -2.31 -12.90
N ILE A 445 9.98 -1.42 -13.12
CA ILE A 445 11.40 -1.74 -13.16
C ILE A 445 12.26 -0.62 -12.57
N ALA A 446 13.26 -1.00 -11.79
CA ALA A 446 14.35 -0.13 -11.37
C ALA A 446 15.69 -0.75 -11.71
N ILE A 447 16.57 0.05 -12.30
CA ILE A 447 17.91 -0.36 -12.70
C ILE A 447 18.89 0.49 -11.92
N LEU A 448 19.71 -0.16 -11.10
CA LEU A 448 20.73 0.48 -10.31
C LEU A 448 22.10 0.03 -10.82
N THR A 449 23.00 0.99 -10.99
CA THR A 449 24.38 0.77 -11.42
C THR A 449 25.36 1.26 -10.36
N TYR A 450 26.54 0.65 -10.31
CA TYR A 450 27.70 1.19 -9.64
C TYR A 450 28.38 2.21 -10.56
N GLU A 451 28.51 3.44 -10.08
CA GLU A 451 29.20 4.53 -10.75
C GLU A 451 30.30 5.11 -9.86
N GLY A 452 31.13 5.99 -10.40
CA GLY A 452 32.31 6.54 -9.71
C GLY A 452 33.59 5.75 -10.01
N SER A 453 34.65 6.04 -9.26
CA SER A 453 35.92 5.31 -9.35
C SER A 453 35.82 3.90 -8.74
N GLU A 454 36.70 2.97 -9.14
CA GLU A 454 36.70 1.60 -8.61
C GLU A 454 36.87 1.54 -7.09
N GLU A 455 37.70 2.43 -6.53
CA GLU A 455 37.93 2.53 -5.08
C GLU A 455 36.74 3.16 -4.33
N ASN A 456 35.99 4.04 -4.98
CA ASN A 456 34.94 4.86 -4.37
C ASN A 456 33.61 4.73 -5.13
N SER A 457 33.22 3.51 -5.47
CA SER A 457 31.97 3.29 -6.20
C SER A 457 30.74 3.67 -5.35
N PHE A 458 29.68 4.13 -5.99
CA PHE A 458 28.39 4.43 -5.37
C PHE A 458 27.23 3.90 -6.19
N VAL A 459 26.07 3.76 -5.56
CA VAL A 459 24.87 3.21 -6.20
C VAL A 459 24.06 4.35 -6.82
N TYR A 460 23.82 4.23 -8.12
CA TYR A 460 23.05 5.18 -8.91
C TYR A 460 21.81 4.49 -9.50
N LEU A 461 20.62 5.03 -9.24
CA LEU A 461 19.39 4.63 -9.92
C LEU A 461 19.36 5.27 -11.30
N ASP A 462 19.58 4.44 -12.31
CA ASP A 462 19.73 4.86 -13.68
C ASP A 462 18.40 4.99 -14.44
N LYS A 463 17.53 3.99 -14.25
CA LYS A 463 16.16 4.02 -14.76
C LYS A 463 15.19 3.56 -13.70
N PHE A 464 14.09 4.30 -13.63
CA PHE A 464 12.91 3.97 -12.87
C PHE A 464 11.73 4.11 -13.82
N ALA A 465 11.04 3.00 -14.09
CA ALA A 465 9.95 2.91 -15.04
C ALA A 465 8.80 2.10 -14.44
N VAL A 466 7.58 2.53 -14.73
CA VAL A 466 6.34 1.89 -14.30
C VAL A 466 5.34 2.08 -15.43
N LEU A 467 4.60 1.04 -15.79
CA LEU A 467 3.65 1.10 -16.89
C LEU A 467 2.67 2.28 -16.70
N PRO A 468 2.37 3.04 -17.77
CA PRO A 468 1.57 4.25 -17.66
C PRO A 468 0.25 4.06 -16.92
N HIS A 469 -0.46 2.95 -17.08
CA HIS A 469 -1.74 2.71 -16.40
C HIS A 469 -1.59 2.34 -14.90
N LEU A 470 -0.40 1.93 -14.46
CA LEU A 470 -0.09 1.59 -13.06
C LEU A 470 0.65 2.72 -12.32
N LYS A 471 1.10 3.75 -13.05
CA LYS A 471 1.75 4.93 -12.46
C LYS A 471 0.79 5.62 -11.49
N GLY A 472 1.10 5.51 -10.19
CA GLY A 472 0.37 6.19 -9.12
C GLY A 472 -0.75 5.37 -8.48
N SER A 473 -1.22 4.27 -9.09
CA SER A 473 -2.39 3.50 -8.62
C SER A 473 -2.05 2.22 -7.85
N LEU A 474 -0.83 1.65 -7.93
CA LEU A 474 -0.55 0.38 -7.25
C LEU A 474 0.49 0.44 -6.11
N GLY A 475 0.97 1.62 -5.73
CA GLY A 475 2.09 1.69 -4.79
C GLY A 475 3.38 1.02 -5.31
N ILE A 476 3.42 0.56 -6.58
CA ILE A 476 4.60 -0.05 -7.22
C ILE A 476 5.82 0.85 -7.06
N SER A 477 5.63 2.16 -7.22
CA SER A 477 6.69 3.15 -7.02
C SER A 477 7.25 3.12 -5.59
N ASP A 478 6.36 3.07 -4.59
CA ASP A 478 6.73 2.95 -3.19
C ASP A 478 7.39 1.60 -2.89
N ILE A 479 6.87 0.50 -3.45
CA ILE A 479 7.46 -0.84 -3.32
C ILE A 479 8.89 -0.84 -3.86
N ILE A 480 9.11 -0.32 -5.08
CA ILE A 480 10.46 -0.21 -5.68
C ILE A 480 11.39 0.56 -4.77
N PHE A 481 10.98 1.73 -4.28
CA PHE A 481 11.83 2.56 -3.44
C PHE A 481 12.10 1.91 -2.07
N ASN A 482 11.11 1.25 -1.48
CA ASN A 482 11.30 0.46 -0.24
C ASN A 482 12.34 -0.63 -0.44
N LEU A 483 12.30 -1.36 -1.55
CA LEU A 483 13.27 -2.40 -1.87
C LEU A 483 14.66 -1.83 -2.11
N MET A 484 14.74 -0.72 -2.84
CA MET A 484 16.00 -0.01 -3.07
C MET A 484 16.63 0.42 -1.75
N PHE A 485 15.87 1.06 -0.86
CA PHE A 485 16.35 1.54 0.44
C PHE A 485 16.67 0.38 1.39
N LYS A 486 15.92 -0.72 1.35
CA LYS A 486 16.23 -1.91 2.14
C LYS A 486 17.54 -2.56 1.68
N LYS A 487 17.80 -2.54 0.37
CA LYS A 487 19.01 -3.14 -0.22
C LYS A 487 20.25 -2.26 -0.11
N PHE A 488 20.09 -0.95 -0.30
CA PHE A 488 21.16 0.03 -0.23
C PHE A 488 20.78 1.13 0.78
N PRO A 489 20.84 0.82 2.09
CA PRO A 489 20.43 1.76 3.14
C PRO A 489 21.37 2.96 3.30
N ASN A 490 22.63 2.80 2.89
CA ASN A 490 23.68 3.78 3.16
C ASN A 490 23.67 4.95 2.17
N GLU A 491 23.53 4.66 0.87
CA GLU A 491 23.68 5.66 -0.19
C GLU A 491 22.99 5.22 -1.49
N ILE A 492 22.12 6.07 -2.03
CA ILE A 492 21.55 5.94 -3.38
C ILE A 492 21.43 7.34 -4.00
N LEU A 493 21.89 7.47 -5.24
CA LEU A 493 21.78 8.69 -6.01
C LEU A 493 20.91 8.49 -7.24
N TRP A 494 20.18 9.52 -7.66
CA TRP A 494 19.48 9.52 -8.95
C TRP A 494 19.37 10.92 -9.50
N ARG A 495 19.20 11.05 -10.82
CA ARG A 495 18.93 12.35 -11.44
C ARG A 495 17.57 12.40 -12.08
N SER A 496 16.95 13.57 -12.08
CA SER A 496 15.69 13.83 -12.76
C SER A 496 15.70 15.21 -13.39
N ARG A 497 14.98 15.41 -14.51
CA ARG A 497 14.92 16.70 -15.19
C ARG A 497 14.28 17.75 -14.30
N LYS A 498 14.73 19.01 -14.37
CA LYS A 498 14.28 20.12 -13.51
C LYS A 498 12.77 20.36 -13.58
N ASP A 499 12.19 20.22 -14.77
CA ASP A 499 10.77 20.41 -15.09
C ASP A 499 9.88 19.19 -14.79
N ASN A 500 10.47 18.07 -14.34
CA ASN A 500 9.71 16.86 -14.07
C ASN A 500 8.81 17.04 -12.84
N VAL A 501 7.49 16.91 -13.04
CA VAL A 501 6.47 16.99 -11.98
C VAL A 501 6.68 15.98 -10.85
N VAL A 502 7.33 14.84 -11.13
CA VAL A 502 7.66 13.80 -10.15
C VAL A 502 8.73 14.27 -9.15
N ASN A 503 9.46 15.35 -9.43
CA ASN A 503 10.48 15.86 -8.51
C ASN A 503 9.96 16.19 -7.11
N LYS A 504 8.68 16.59 -6.98
CA LYS A 504 8.05 16.76 -5.65
C LYS A 504 8.04 15.46 -4.85
N TRP A 505 7.75 14.34 -5.52
CA TRP A 505 7.72 13.00 -4.94
C TRP A 505 9.13 12.48 -4.63
N TYR A 506 10.10 12.74 -5.50
CA TYR A 506 11.51 12.43 -5.23
C TYR A 506 12.08 13.26 -4.07
N PHE A 507 11.74 14.55 -3.99
CA PHE A 507 12.20 15.43 -2.92
C PHE A 507 11.82 14.91 -1.55
N GLN A 508 10.59 14.42 -1.38
CA GLN A 508 10.11 13.81 -0.13
C GLN A 508 10.87 12.55 0.30
N ARG A 509 11.63 11.93 -0.63
CA ARG A 509 12.40 10.70 -0.41
C ARG A 509 13.90 10.90 -0.45
N SER A 510 14.36 12.11 -0.80
CA SER A 510 15.77 12.48 -0.79
C SER A 510 16.10 13.25 0.48
N VAL A 511 17.32 13.09 0.95
CA VAL A 511 17.89 13.91 2.04
C VAL A 511 18.43 15.23 1.48
N ALA A 512 18.94 15.23 0.26
CA ALA A 512 19.45 16.43 -0.39
C ALA A 512 19.12 16.45 -1.89
N VAL A 513 18.96 17.66 -2.42
CA VAL A 513 18.77 17.92 -3.85
C VAL A 513 19.75 18.98 -4.29
N LEU A 514 20.50 18.69 -5.35
CA LEU A 514 21.57 19.54 -5.87
C LEU A 514 21.33 19.84 -7.34
N ASP A 515 21.61 21.08 -7.75
CA ASP A 515 21.58 21.45 -9.16
C ASP A 515 22.89 21.02 -9.83
N LEU A 516 22.80 20.28 -10.94
CA LEU A 516 23.96 19.82 -11.70
C LEU A 516 24.53 20.87 -12.66
N SER A 517 23.92 22.06 -12.74
CA SER A 517 24.45 23.22 -13.49
C SER A 517 25.55 23.99 -12.76
N ILE A 518 25.83 23.66 -11.51
CA ILE A 518 26.81 24.39 -10.69
C ILE A 518 28.23 24.09 -11.21
N ASP A 519 29.13 25.08 -11.14
CA ASP A 519 30.54 24.88 -11.38
C ASP A 519 31.15 23.93 -10.34
N LEU A 520 31.58 22.75 -10.81
CA LEU A 520 32.15 21.70 -9.98
C LEU A 520 33.66 21.86 -9.80
N ASP A 521 34.29 22.73 -10.57
CA ASP A 521 35.72 23.01 -10.55
C ASP A 521 36.01 24.49 -10.84
N PRO A 522 35.91 25.37 -9.84
CA PRO A 522 36.13 26.81 -10.04
C PRO A 522 37.53 27.15 -10.61
N GLU A 523 38.51 26.27 -10.37
CA GLU A 523 39.88 26.44 -10.88
C GLU A 523 39.98 26.10 -12.38
N HIS A 524 39.12 25.21 -12.89
CA HIS A 524 39.13 24.74 -14.29
C HIS A 524 37.88 25.16 -15.09
N CYS A 525 36.99 25.98 -14.51
CA CYS A 525 35.73 26.43 -15.10
C CYS A 525 34.89 25.28 -15.70
N ASP A 526 34.63 24.23 -14.92
CA ASP A 526 33.82 23.06 -15.33
C ASP A 526 32.31 23.30 -15.16
N GLU A 527 31.85 24.50 -15.52
CA GLU A 527 30.44 24.86 -15.54
C GLU A 527 29.80 24.31 -16.82
N LYS A 528 28.87 23.36 -16.66
CA LYS A 528 28.09 22.79 -17.77
C LYS A 528 26.61 22.96 -17.48
N GLN A 529 25.90 23.61 -18.39
CA GLN A 529 24.45 23.74 -18.27
C GLN A 529 23.79 22.35 -18.27
N SER A 530 23.11 22.00 -17.17
CA SER A 530 22.42 20.74 -17.01
C SER A 530 20.92 20.96 -16.84
N GLN A 531 20.13 20.16 -17.55
CA GLN A 531 18.68 20.08 -17.35
C GLN A 531 18.28 19.24 -16.14
N PHE A 532 19.23 18.66 -15.40
CA PHE A 532 18.98 17.68 -14.35
C PHE A 532 19.26 18.23 -12.95
N LYS A 533 18.50 17.74 -11.97
CA LYS A 533 18.82 17.81 -10.54
C LYS A 533 19.26 16.44 -10.05
N LEU A 534 20.25 16.43 -9.17
CA LEU A 534 20.69 15.25 -8.44
C LEU A 534 19.89 15.15 -7.14
N PHE A 535 19.37 13.96 -6.88
CA PHE A 535 18.71 13.59 -5.64
C PHE A 535 19.60 12.59 -4.90
N TYR A 536 19.81 12.84 -3.62
CA TYR A 536 20.64 12.03 -2.76
C TYR A 536 19.79 11.42 -1.65
N TYR A 537 19.90 10.11 -1.47
CA TYR A 537 19.39 9.39 -0.31
C TYR A 537 20.55 8.74 0.43
N GLY A 538 20.48 8.74 1.76
CA GLY A 538 21.35 7.98 2.62
C GLY A 538 20.90 8.08 4.07
N ASN A 539 21.27 7.10 4.89
CA ASN A 539 21.04 7.17 6.34
C ASN A 539 21.60 8.50 6.89
N PRO A 540 20.90 9.21 7.79
CA PRO A 540 21.37 10.47 8.38
C PRO A 540 22.84 10.51 8.81
N GLN A 541 23.38 9.43 9.38
CA GLN A 541 24.78 9.37 9.79
C GLN A 541 25.74 9.39 8.58
N TYR A 542 25.43 8.58 7.57
CA TYR A 542 26.21 8.49 6.33
C TYR A 542 26.07 9.75 5.48
N ALA A 543 24.85 10.26 5.35
CA ALA A 543 24.52 11.47 4.63
C ALA A 543 25.26 12.70 5.19
N LYS A 544 25.32 12.85 6.53
CA LYS A 544 26.08 13.94 7.16
C LYS A 544 27.57 13.89 6.79
N ARG A 545 28.16 12.70 6.69
CA ARG A 545 29.57 12.52 6.29
C ARG A 545 29.75 12.80 4.80
N ALA A 546 28.93 12.17 3.95
CA ALA A 546 29.02 12.29 2.50
C ALA A 546 28.77 13.73 2.00
N LEU A 547 27.80 14.44 2.59
CA LEU A 547 27.46 15.81 2.20
C LEU A 547 28.45 16.87 2.72
N ARG A 548 29.24 16.56 3.78
CA ARG A 548 30.32 17.44 4.26
C ARG A 548 31.59 17.32 3.42
N ASP A 549 31.83 16.15 2.83
CA ASP A 549 32.97 15.94 1.95
C ASP A 549 32.73 16.58 0.57
N LYS A 550 33.25 17.79 0.38
CA LYS A 550 33.16 18.53 -0.89
C LYS A 550 33.79 17.78 -2.05
N LYS A 551 34.85 16.97 -1.83
CA LYS A 551 35.50 16.21 -2.89
C LYS A 551 34.58 15.09 -3.37
N ARG A 552 34.00 14.35 -2.42
CA ARG A 552 33.04 13.28 -2.71
C ARG A 552 31.78 13.82 -3.40
N LEU A 553 31.27 14.95 -2.94
CA LEU A 553 30.11 15.59 -3.55
C LEU A 553 30.37 15.99 -5.01
N ARG A 554 31.54 16.57 -5.31
CA ARG A 554 31.94 16.89 -6.69
C ARG A 554 32.05 15.64 -7.55
N GLU A 555 32.60 14.55 -7.03
CA GLU A 555 32.67 13.26 -7.74
C GLU A 555 31.27 12.77 -8.11
N PHE A 556 30.33 12.73 -7.16
CA PHE A 556 28.94 12.38 -7.42
C PHE A 556 28.32 13.23 -8.52
N MET A 557 28.46 14.55 -8.39
CA MET A 557 27.88 15.49 -9.34
C MET A 557 28.49 15.33 -10.73
N ARG A 558 29.81 15.20 -10.85
CA ARG A 558 30.50 14.99 -12.15
C ARG A 558 30.08 13.68 -12.79
N SER A 559 30.19 12.57 -12.05
CA SER A 559 29.86 11.23 -12.54
C SER A 559 28.40 11.13 -12.99
N VAL A 560 27.46 11.77 -12.29
CA VAL A 560 26.02 11.73 -12.65
C VAL A 560 25.63 12.75 -13.72
N ARG A 561 26.23 13.95 -13.74
CA ARG A 561 25.99 14.99 -14.77
C ARG A 561 26.40 14.48 -16.15
N ASP A 562 27.55 13.83 -16.23
CA ASP A 562 28.17 13.48 -17.51
C ASP A 562 27.63 12.16 -18.11
N ILE A 563 26.70 11.47 -17.45
CA ILE A 563 26.00 10.30 -18.02
C ILE A 563 25.23 10.73 -19.27
N LYS A 564 25.59 10.16 -20.43
CA LYS A 564 24.91 10.40 -21.70
C LYS A 564 23.61 9.57 -21.78
N PRO A 565 22.47 10.16 -22.21
CA PRO A 565 21.25 9.40 -22.44
C PRO A 565 21.36 8.48 -23.67
N SER A 566 20.93 7.22 -23.54
CA SER A 566 20.92 6.21 -24.62
C SER A 566 19.56 6.11 -25.33
N TRP A 567 19.01 7.23 -25.78
CA TRP A 567 17.74 7.23 -26.53
C TRP A 567 18.04 7.17 -28.03
N GLU A 568 17.20 6.47 -28.79
CA GLU A 568 17.27 6.53 -30.26
C GLU A 568 17.02 7.97 -30.71
N ASN A 569 17.83 8.45 -31.67
CA ASN A 569 17.61 9.76 -32.27
C ASN A 569 16.28 9.73 -33.05
N GLU A 570 15.44 10.76 -32.91
CA GLU A 570 14.20 10.92 -33.67
C GLU A 570 14.42 11.05 -35.20
N LYS A 571 15.66 10.96 -35.68
CA LYS A 571 16.02 11.09 -37.10
C LYS A 571 15.45 10.02 -38.04
N ASN A 572 14.73 9.02 -37.53
CA ASN A 572 14.11 7.96 -38.36
C ASN A 572 12.58 8.02 -38.44
N ILE A 573 11.96 9.14 -38.05
CA ILE A 573 10.55 9.42 -38.40
C ILE A 573 10.56 10.55 -39.43
N SER A 574 10.95 10.22 -40.66
CA SER A 574 10.70 11.01 -41.86
C SER A 574 9.66 10.30 -42.71
#